data_AF-A0A847EHM5-F1
#
_entry.id   AF-A0A847EHM5-F1
#
_cell.length_a   1.000
_cell.length_b   1.000
_cell.length_c   1.000
_cell.angle_alpha   90.00
_cell.angle_beta   90.00
_cell.angle_gamma   90.00
#
_symmetry.space_group_name_H-M   'P 1'
#
loop_
_entity.id
_entity.type
_entity.pdbx_description
1 polymer ?
#
loop_
_entity_poly.entity_id
_entity_poly.type
_entity_poly.pdbx_seq_one_letter_code
_entity_poly.pdbx_strand_id
1 'polypeptide(L)'
;MLKLGFIGAGTVGIALASKLNEAGYTVSSVYSRRHESMKKMTDRIPGCRAADDCQAVADNSDIVFITTPDGEIGNVVSLIRWENGKSVVHCSGADSTDVLIPAEVQGAQTGAFHPLQTFAGIDEAIENIPGSTFAIEAEEPLLTELKKMASALGGKYIRLEADEKVVYHAAAVM
;
A
#
# COMPACT_ATOMS: atom_id res chain seq x y z
N MET A 1 -14.66 7.88 8.63
CA MET A 1 -13.18 7.87 8.60
C MET A 1 -12.77 6.89 7.52
N LEU A 2 -11.74 7.24 6.75
CA LEU A 2 -11.18 6.40 5.69
C LEU A 2 -10.65 5.08 6.28
N LYS A 3 -11.03 3.95 5.70
CA LYS A 3 -10.59 2.60 6.11
C LYS A 3 -9.52 2.07 5.16
N LEU A 4 -8.45 1.55 5.74
CA LEU A 4 -7.32 0.97 5.03
C LEU A 4 -7.34 -0.55 5.12
N GLY A 5 -7.23 -1.21 3.98
CA GLY A 5 -7.09 -2.65 3.86
C GLY A 5 -5.70 -3.02 3.35
N PHE A 6 -5.17 -4.15 3.79
CA PHE A 6 -3.86 -4.64 3.33
C PHE A 6 -3.98 -6.05 2.75
N ILE A 7 -3.51 -6.23 1.52
CA ILE A 7 -3.32 -7.54 0.90
C ILE A 7 -1.82 -7.78 0.78
N GLY A 8 -1.31 -8.71 1.59
CA GLY A 8 0.12 -8.98 1.74
C GLY A 8 0.64 -8.49 3.10
N ALA A 9 0.72 -9.40 4.07
CA ALA A 9 1.26 -9.10 5.41
C ALA A 9 2.76 -9.44 5.51
N GLY A 10 3.56 -8.90 4.59
CA GLY A 10 5.02 -8.96 4.61
C GLY A 10 5.64 -7.83 5.45
N THR A 11 6.96 -7.65 5.32
CA THR A 11 7.72 -6.60 6.01
C THR A 11 7.13 -5.20 5.80
N VAL A 12 7.01 -4.77 4.53
CA VAL A 12 6.47 -3.45 4.17
C VAL A 12 5.02 -3.30 4.63
N GLY A 13 4.17 -4.29 4.34
CA GLY A 13 2.76 -4.25 4.71
C GLY A 13 2.54 -4.10 6.21
N ILE A 14 3.22 -4.90 7.03
CA ILE A 14 3.11 -4.82 8.50
C ILE A 14 3.61 -3.46 9.00
N ALA A 15 4.78 -3.02 8.56
CA ALA A 15 5.36 -1.79 9.04
C ALA A 15 4.52 -0.56 8.65
N LEU A 16 4.08 -0.49 7.39
CA LEU A 16 3.26 0.60 6.89
C LEU A 16 1.89 0.63 7.59
N ALA A 17 1.23 -0.51 7.72
CA ALA A 17 -0.05 -0.60 8.42
C ALA A 17 0.08 -0.19 9.89
N SER A 18 1.11 -0.65 10.60
CA SER A 18 1.36 -0.28 11.98
C SER A 18 1.58 1.24 12.13
N LYS A 19 2.42 1.84 11.28
CA LYS A 19 2.69 3.28 11.38
C LYS A 19 1.54 4.17 10.95
N LEU A 20 0.75 3.76 9.96
CA LEU A 20 -0.49 4.47 9.61
C LEU A 20 -1.51 4.38 10.75
N ASN A 21 -1.61 3.24 11.43
CA ASN A 21 -2.49 3.12 12.59
C ASN A 21 -2.04 4.01 13.76
N GLU A 22 -0.75 4.03 14.08
CA GLU A 22 -0.17 4.94 15.08
C GLU A 22 -0.42 6.42 14.72
N ALA A 23 -0.40 6.75 13.43
CA ALA A 23 -0.72 8.09 12.91
C ALA A 23 -2.23 8.42 12.88
N GLY A 24 -3.09 7.53 13.38
CA GLY A 24 -4.54 7.75 13.52
C GLY A 24 -5.41 7.24 12.37
N TYR A 25 -4.84 6.55 11.37
CA TYR A 25 -5.62 5.91 10.32
C TYR A 25 -6.28 4.61 10.81
N THR A 26 -7.46 4.31 10.26
CA THR A 26 -8.17 3.07 10.57
C THR A 26 -7.71 1.96 9.62
N VAL A 27 -6.90 1.02 10.12
CA VAL A 27 -6.56 -0.21 9.40
C VAL A 27 -7.60 -1.27 9.76
N SER A 28 -8.51 -1.57 8.83
CA SER A 28 -9.71 -2.38 9.09
C SER A 28 -9.46 -3.87 8.91
N SER A 29 -8.71 -4.25 7.88
CA SER A 29 -8.58 -5.66 7.50
C SER A 29 -7.27 -5.97 6.80
N VAL A 30 -6.84 -7.23 6.97
CA VAL A 30 -5.67 -7.78 6.30
C VAL A 30 -5.97 -9.16 5.71
N TYR A 31 -5.45 -9.43 4.53
CA TYR A 31 -5.35 -10.77 3.98
C TYR A 31 -3.91 -11.10 3.58
N SER A 32 -3.50 -12.34 3.81
CA SER A 32 -2.25 -12.90 3.32
C SER A 32 -2.38 -14.41 3.21
N ARG A 33 -1.65 -15.02 2.26
CA ARG A 33 -1.65 -16.48 2.07
C ARG A 33 -1.29 -17.27 3.32
N ARG A 34 -0.47 -16.68 4.21
CA ARG A 34 -0.04 -17.30 5.46
C ARG A 34 -0.81 -16.71 6.63
N HIS A 35 -1.53 -17.57 7.36
CA HIS A 35 -2.25 -17.18 8.56
C HIS A 35 -1.34 -16.54 9.61
N GLU A 36 -0.13 -17.06 9.80
CA GLU A 36 0.86 -16.48 10.73
C GLU A 36 1.19 -15.01 10.40
N SER A 37 1.29 -14.67 9.12
CA SER A 37 1.56 -13.30 8.68
C SER A 37 0.38 -12.37 8.98
N MET A 38 -0.86 -12.83 8.75
CA MET A 38 -2.05 -12.06 9.14
C MET A 38 -2.09 -11.83 10.64
N LYS A 39 -1.83 -12.89 11.43
CA LYS A 39 -1.79 -12.82 12.89
C LYS A 39 -0.78 -11.78 13.39
N LYS A 40 0.43 -11.72 12.81
CA LYS A 40 1.43 -10.71 13.14
C LYS A 40 0.91 -9.28 12.97
N MET A 41 0.12 -9.01 11.93
CA MET A 41 -0.46 -7.68 11.72
C MET A 41 -1.61 -7.42 12.69
N THR A 42 -2.53 -8.37 12.87
CA THR A 42 -3.70 -8.19 13.76
C THR A 42 -3.32 -8.10 15.23
N ASP A 43 -2.25 -8.78 15.67
CA ASP A 43 -1.73 -8.67 17.03
C ASP A 43 -1.13 -7.27 17.30
N ARG A 44 -0.61 -6.59 16.27
CA ARG A 44 0.04 -5.27 16.37
C ARG A 44 -0.93 -4.11 16.24
N ILE A 45 -2.06 -4.31 15.56
CA ILE A 45 -2.94 -3.22 15.12
C ILE A 45 -4.35 -3.41 15.71
N PRO A 46 -4.71 -2.64 16.75
CA PRO A 46 -6.04 -2.69 17.33
C PRO A 46 -7.13 -2.41 16.28
N GLY A 47 -8.11 -3.32 16.19
CA GLY A 47 -9.24 -3.20 15.26
C GLY A 47 -9.00 -3.77 13.86
N CYS A 48 -7.76 -4.13 13.50
CA CYS A 48 -7.48 -4.86 12.26
C CYS A 48 -7.93 -6.32 12.37
N ARG A 49 -8.65 -6.81 11.37
CA ARG A 49 -9.16 -8.19 11.32
C ARG A 49 -8.56 -8.97 10.16
N ALA A 50 -8.26 -10.25 10.39
CA ALA A 50 -7.93 -11.16 9.30
C ALA A 50 -9.19 -11.39 8.46
N ALA A 51 -9.10 -11.10 7.16
CA ALA A 51 -10.15 -11.37 6.19
C ALA A 51 -10.02 -12.79 5.64
N ASP A 52 -11.11 -13.33 5.10
CA ASP A 52 -11.13 -14.69 4.53
C ASP A 52 -10.45 -14.76 3.15
N ASP A 53 -10.52 -13.67 2.37
CA ASP A 53 -9.91 -13.55 1.06
C ASP A 53 -9.59 -12.09 0.69
N CYS A 54 -9.01 -11.88 -0.49
CA CYS A 54 -8.69 -10.56 -1.03
C CYS A 54 -9.93 -9.70 -1.26
N GLN A 55 -11.06 -10.29 -1.67
CA GLN A 55 -12.29 -9.54 -1.95
C GLN A 55 -12.86 -8.95 -0.65
N ALA A 56 -12.86 -9.72 0.43
CA ALA A 56 -13.31 -9.28 1.74
C ALA A 56 -12.50 -8.08 2.26
N VAL A 57 -11.21 -7.97 1.93
CA VAL A 57 -10.41 -6.77 2.23
C VAL A 57 -10.91 -5.57 1.44
N ALA A 58 -11.13 -5.74 0.13
CA ALA A 58 -11.58 -4.66 -0.75
C ALA A 58 -12.98 -4.15 -0.38
N ASP A 59 -13.90 -5.05 -0.06
CA ASP A 59 -15.27 -4.70 0.32
C ASP A 59 -15.31 -3.84 1.59
N ASN A 60 -14.41 -4.12 2.55
CA ASN A 60 -14.37 -3.49 3.87
C ASN A 60 -13.44 -2.26 3.99
N SER A 61 -12.79 -1.85 2.90
CA SER A 61 -11.78 -0.78 2.90
C SER A 61 -12.08 0.27 1.84
N ASP A 62 -11.70 1.51 2.09
CA ASP A 62 -11.79 2.60 1.10
C ASP A 62 -10.52 2.66 0.25
N ILE A 63 -9.35 2.42 0.87
CA ILE A 63 -8.07 2.26 0.19
C ILE A 63 -7.50 0.89 0.50
N VAL A 64 -7.16 0.13 -0.54
CA VAL A 64 -6.54 -1.20 -0.43
C VAL A 64 -5.08 -1.12 -0.84
N PHE A 65 -4.19 -1.38 0.10
CA PHE A 65 -2.76 -1.53 -0.15
C PHE A 65 -2.44 -2.96 -0.59
N ILE A 66 -1.82 -3.10 -1.76
CA ILE A 66 -1.27 -4.35 -2.28
C ILE A 66 0.24 -4.36 -1.96
N THR A 67 0.58 -5.07 -0.89
CA THR A 67 1.95 -5.23 -0.38
C THR A 67 2.43 -6.67 -0.52
N THR A 68 2.00 -7.33 -1.60
CA THR A 68 2.50 -8.63 -2.06
C THR A 68 3.83 -8.48 -2.79
N PRO A 69 4.55 -9.58 -3.10
CA PRO A 69 5.69 -9.50 -4.02
C PRO A 69 5.29 -8.89 -5.36
N ASP A 70 6.19 -8.14 -5.97
CA ASP A 70 6.00 -7.36 -7.21
C ASP A 70 5.31 -8.15 -8.32
N GLY A 71 5.87 -9.33 -8.65
CA GLY A 71 5.31 -10.22 -9.68
C GLY A 71 3.90 -10.77 -9.40
N GLU A 72 3.34 -10.56 -8.21
CA GLU A 72 1.98 -10.98 -7.85
C GLU A 72 0.98 -9.82 -7.80
N ILE A 73 1.41 -8.56 -7.88
CA ILE A 73 0.52 -7.40 -7.71
C ILE A 73 -0.61 -7.44 -8.74
N GLY A 74 -0.26 -7.52 -10.04
CA GLY A 74 -1.25 -7.55 -11.11
C GLY A 74 -2.19 -8.75 -11.04
N ASN A 75 -1.69 -9.92 -10.63
CA ASN A 75 -2.50 -11.12 -10.44
C ASN A 75 -3.55 -10.91 -9.34
N VAL A 76 -3.12 -10.41 -8.18
CA VAL A 76 -4.01 -10.16 -7.03
C VAL A 76 -5.08 -9.13 -7.39
N VAL A 77 -4.68 -8.04 -8.04
CA VAL A 77 -5.61 -6.97 -8.44
C VAL A 77 -6.66 -7.48 -9.43
N SER A 78 -6.27 -8.37 -10.34
CA SER A 78 -7.18 -8.97 -11.33
C SER A 78 -8.20 -9.95 -10.73
N LEU A 79 -7.94 -10.49 -9.53
CA LEU A 79 -8.85 -11.43 -8.84
C LEU A 79 -9.93 -10.73 -8.02
N ILE A 80 -9.82 -9.40 -7.85
CA ILE A 80 -10.72 -8.59 -7.04
C ILE A 80 -11.70 -7.88 -7.98
N ARG A 81 -12.98 -7.90 -7.60
CA ARG A 81 -13.99 -7.01 -8.19
C ARG A 81 -13.87 -5.66 -7.52
N TRP A 82 -13.63 -4.64 -8.34
CA TRP A 82 -13.45 -3.27 -7.91
C TRP A 82 -14.71 -2.45 -8.21
N GLU A 83 -14.83 -1.33 -7.53
CA GLU A 83 -15.99 -0.46 -7.60
C GLU A 83 -15.55 1.01 -7.60
N ASN A 84 -16.39 1.87 -8.16
CA ASN A 84 -16.21 3.32 -8.05
C ASN A 84 -16.10 3.76 -6.58
N GLY A 85 -15.18 4.68 -6.31
CA GLY A 85 -14.95 5.21 -4.96
C GLY A 85 -14.03 4.35 -4.09
N LYS A 86 -13.53 3.23 -4.59
CA LYS A 86 -12.40 2.49 -4.01
C LYS A 86 -11.09 2.99 -4.60
N SER A 87 -10.02 2.87 -3.82
CA SER A 87 -8.66 3.08 -4.29
C SER A 87 -7.81 1.84 -4.07
N VAL A 88 -6.91 1.56 -5.00
CA VAL A 88 -5.90 0.50 -4.90
C VAL A 88 -4.51 1.09 -5.03
N VAL A 89 -3.63 0.71 -4.12
CA VAL A 89 -2.28 1.28 -4.01
C VAL A 89 -1.27 0.17 -3.85
N HIS A 90 -0.22 0.10 -4.68
CA HIS A 90 0.88 -0.82 -4.45
C HIS A 90 2.10 -0.11 -3.82
N CYS A 91 3.04 -0.90 -3.29
CA CYS A 91 4.27 -0.37 -2.68
C CYS A 91 5.55 -0.85 -3.38
N SER A 92 5.46 -1.45 -4.57
CA SER A 92 6.67 -1.72 -5.38
C SER A 92 7.38 -0.41 -5.75
N GLY A 93 8.71 -0.40 -5.65
CA GLY A 93 9.56 0.66 -6.18
C GLY A 93 9.98 0.46 -7.63
N ALA A 94 9.61 -0.67 -8.23
CA ALA A 94 9.96 -1.06 -9.59
C ALA A 94 8.77 -0.93 -10.55
N ASP A 95 7.60 -1.37 -10.12
CA ASP A 95 6.38 -1.35 -10.92
C ASP A 95 5.77 0.05 -10.95
N SER A 96 5.08 0.36 -12.05
CA SER A 96 4.26 1.55 -12.18
C SER A 96 2.79 1.23 -11.91
N THR A 97 1.93 2.24 -11.81
CA THR A 97 0.48 2.01 -11.61
C THR A 97 -0.21 1.23 -12.73
N ASP A 98 0.45 1.00 -13.87
CA ASP A 98 -0.06 0.17 -14.97
C ASP A 98 -0.42 -1.27 -14.53
N VAL A 99 0.27 -1.80 -13.50
CA VAL A 99 -0.07 -3.12 -12.94
C VAL A 99 -1.45 -3.14 -12.27
N LEU A 100 -2.04 -1.96 -12.04
CA LEU A 100 -3.36 -1.76 -11.44
C LEU A 100 -4.46 -1.48 -12.48
N ILE A 101 -4.17 -1.48 -13.78
CA ILE A 101 -5.17 -1.30 -14.86
C ILE A 101 -6.44 -2.15 -14.67
N PRO A 102 -6.39 -3.43 -14.24
CA PRO A 102 -7.59 -4.22 -14.00
C PRO A 102 -8.58 -3.61 -12.99
N ALA A 103 -8.10 -2.82 -12.04
CA ALA A 103 -8.93 -2.06 -11.09
C ALA A 103 -9.40 -0.73 -11.68
N GLU A 104 -8.53 -0.03 -12.41
CA GLU A 104 -8.85 1.24 -13.07
C GLU A 104 -10.01 1.10 -14.05
N VAL A 105 -10.02 0.05 -14.89
CA VAL A 105 -11.11 -0.21 -15.84
C VAL A 105 -12.45 -0.52 -15.17
N GLN A 106 -12.43 -0.87 -13.89
CA GLN A 106 -13.61 -1.08 -13.04
C GLN A 106 -13.99 0.17 -12.22
N GLY A 107 -13.25 1.28 -12.40
CA GLY A 107 -13.56 2.58 -11.80
C GLY A 107 -12.85 2.89 -10.47
N ALA A 108 -11.93 2.04 -10.02
CA ALA A 108 -11.12 2.34 -8.85
C ALA A 108 -10.00 3.34 -9.18
N GLN A 109 -9.64 4.17 -8.22
CA GLN A 109 -8.45 5.01 -8.34
C GLN A 109 -7.19 4.18 -8.09
N THR A 110 -6.13 4.42 -8.85
CA THR A 110 -4.87 3.67 -8.76
C THR A 110 -3.75 4.53 -8.23
N GLY A 111 -2.84 3.92 -7.46
CA GLY A 111 -1.66 4.61 -7.00
C GLY A 111 -0.48 3.69 -6.63
N ALA A 112 0.68 4.30 -6.49
CA ALA A 112 1.87 3.71 -5.92
C ALA A 112 2.30 4.56 -4.72
N PHE A 113 2.73 3.89 -3.65
CA PHE A 113 3.19 4.51 -2.41
C PHE A 113 4.42 3.77 -1.90
N HIS A 114 5.58 4.10 -2.46
CA HIS A 114 6.83 3.39 -2.20
C HIS A 114 7.72 4.16 -1.21
N PRO A 115 8.00 3.64 -0.01
CA PRO A 115 9.05 4.20 0.85
C PRO A 115 10.44 3.92 0.25
N LEU A 116 11.24 4.97 0.01
CA LEU A 116 12.63 4.88 -0.46
C LEU A 116 13.58 4.38 0.65
N GLN A 117 13.38 3.14 1.07
CA GLN A 117 14.13 2.46 2.12
C GLN A 117 14.24 0.97 1.79
N THR A 118 15.38 0.39 2.16
CA THR A 118 15.54 -1.07 2.20
C THR A 118 15.25 -1.55 3.61
N PHE A 119 14.52 -2.66 3.72
CA PHE A 119 14.16 -3.24 5.00
C PHE A 119 14.70 -4.66 5.10
N ALA A 120 15.58 -4.95 6.07
CA ALA A 120 16.05 -6.32 6.31
C ALA A 120 15.08 -7.13 7.19
N GLY A 121 14.14 -6.46 7.88
CA GLY A 121 13.14 -7.12 8.73
C GLY A 121 11.99 -6.20 9.15
N ILE A 122 10.97 -6.78 9.80
CA ILE A 122 9.75 -6.07 10.23
C ILE A 122 10.08 -4.96 11.23
N ASP A 123 10.86 -5.26 12.26
CA ASP A 123 11.10 -4.29 13.33
C ASP A 123 11.94 -3.10 12.83
N GLU A 124 12.96 -3.35 12.00
CA GLU A 124 13.71 -2.30 11.30
C GLU A 124 12.80 -1.48 10.37
N ALA A 125 11.88 -2.13 9.64
CA ALA A 125 10.93 -1.42 8.79
C ALA A 125 9.99 -0.51 9.58
N ILE A 126 9.54 -0.94 10.75
CA ILE A 126 8.71 -0.14 11.65
C ILE A 126 9.50 1.08 12.12
N GLU A 127 10.78 0.93 12.45
CA GLU A 127 11.64 2.04 12.88
C GLU A 127 11.96 3.02 11.74
N ASN A 128 12.13 2.52 10.51
CA ASN A 128 12.64 3.31 9.39
C ASN A 128 11.56 3.93 8.48
N ILE A 129 10.33 3.42 8.48
CA ILE A 129 9.23 4.04 7.71
C ILE A 129 8.99 5.50 8.10
N PRO A 130 8.93 5.87 9.40
CA PRO A 130 8.79 7.25 9.79
C PRO A 130 9.95 8.11 9.27
N GLY A 131 9.65 9.29 8.70
CA GLY A 131 10.68 10.17 8.15
C GLY A 131 11.24 9.78 6.78
N SER A 132 10.82 8.63 6.22
CA SER A 132 11.20 8.21 4.86
C SER A 132 10.75 9.21 3.79
N THR A 133 11.42 9.18 2.64
CA THR A 133 10.89 9.80 1.42
C THR A 133 10.01 8.78 0.69
N PHE A 134 8.78 9.15 0.38
CA PHE A 134 7.84 8.32 -0.35
C PHE A 134 7.79 8.75 -1.81
N ALA A 135 8.04 7.83 -2.73
CA ALA A 135 7.66 8.01 -4.12
C ALA A 135 6.18 7.71 -4.29
N ILE A 136 5.46 8.66 -4.87
CA ILE A 136 4.01 8.61 -5.02
C ILE A 136 3.65 8.80 -6.48
N GLU A 137 2.97 7.82 -7.05
CA GLU A 137 2.33 7.91 -8.36
C GLU A 137 0.83 7.80 -8.14
N ALA A 138 0.05 8.83 -8.46
CA ALA A 138 -1.41 8.82 -8.37
C ALA A 138 -1.98 10.08 -9.01
N GLU A 139 -3.25 10.02 -9.39
CA GLU A 139 -4.04 11.18 -9.77
C GLU A 139 -4.94 11.67 -8.63
N GLU A 140 -5.41 12.91 -8.72
CA GLU A 140 -6.36 13.46 -7.75
C GLU A 140 -7.72 12.74 -7.83
N PRO A 141 -8.45 12.59 -6.70
CA PRO A 141 -8.09 13.00 -5.33
C PRO A 141 -7.12 12.08 -4.56
N LEU A 142 -6.76 10.90 -5.10
CA LEU A 142 -5.95 9.91 -4.36
C LEU A 142 -4.55 10.45 -4.05
N LEU A 143 -3.95 11.20 -4.97
CA LEU A 143 -2.65 11.84 -4.79
C LEU A 143 -2.60 12.70 -3.51
N THR A 144 -3.63 13.53 -3.28
CA THR A 144 -3.72 14.34 -2.05
C THR A 144 -3.76 13.46 -0.80
N GLU A 145 -4.52 12.37 -0.80
CA GLU A 145 -4.60 11.46 0.36
C GLU A 145 -3.27 10.74 0.61
N LEU A 146 -2.57 10.28 -0.43
CA LEU A 146 -1.26 9.64 -0.28
C LEU A 146 -0.20 10.62 0.23
N LYS A 147 -0.22 11.88 -0.22
CA LYS A 147 0.65 12.94 0.33
C LYS A 147 0.39 13.18 1.81
N LYS A 148 -0.88 13.21 2.24
CA LYS A 148 -1.26 13.33 3.66
C LYS A 148 -0.77 12.14 4.46
N MET A 149 -0.86 10.93 3.93
CA MET A 149 -0.31 9.73 4.57
C MET A 149 1.20 9.83 4.77
N ALA A 150 1.96 10.20 3.73
CA ALA A 150 3.41 10.42 3.84
C ALA A 150 3.75 11.47 4.91
N SER A 151 3.05 12.61 4.93
CA SER A 151 3.26 13.65 5.94
C SER A 151 2.87 13.21 7.35
N ALA A 152 1.81 12.42 7.51
CA ALA A 152 1.40 11.88 8.80
C ALA A 152 2.41 10.86 9.36
N LEU A 153 3.14 10.18 8.48
CA LEU A 153 4.29 9.35 8.84
C LEU A 153 5.58 10.17 9.10
N GLY A 154 5.49 11.51 9.14
CA GLY A 154 6.64 12.40 9.30
C GLY A 154 7.58 12.40 8.09
N GLY A 155 7.19 11.76 6.99
CA GLY A 155 7.99 11.61 5.78
C GLY A 155 7.88 12.79 4.83
N LYS A 156 8.75 12.78 3.82
CA LYS A 156 8.67 13.63 2.63
C LYS A 156 8.07 12.82 1.49
N TYR A 157 7.67 13.47 0.41
CA TYR A 157 7.24 12.77 -0.80
C TYR A 157 7.84 13.40 -2.05
N ILE A 158 8.00 12.56 -3.06
CA ILE A 158 8.25 12.94 -4.44
C ILE A 158 7.07 12.40 -5.27
N ARG A 159 6.49 13.23 -6.13
CA ARG A 159 5.52 12.74 -7.11
C ARG A 159 6.29 12.18 -8.29
N LEU A 160 5.92 10.98 -8.73
CA LEU A 160 6.37 10.44 -10.00
C LEU A 160 5.29 10.75 -11.04
N GLU A 161 5.60 11.61 -11.99
CA GLU A 161 4.78 11.80 -13.18
C GLU A 161 5.01 10.62 -14.15
N ALA A 162 4.03 10.32 -15.00
CA ALA A 162 4.10 9.16 -15.89
C ALA A 162 5.30 9.21 -16.86
N ASP A 163 5.85 10.39 -17.15
CA ASP A 163 6.97 10.64 -18.05
C ASP A 163 8.35 10.62 -17.38
N GLU A 164 8.42 10.66 -16.03
CA GLU A 164 9.68 10.62 -15.26
C GLU A 164 10.11 9.19 -14.84
N LYS A 165 9.26 8.19 -15.14
CA LYS A 165 9.38 6.78 -14.71
C LYS A 165 10.72 6.11 -15.04
N VAL A 166 11.31 6.38 -16.21
CA VAL A 166 12.55 5.75 -16.67
C VAL A 166 13.77 6.23 -15.87
N VAL A 167 13.76 7.48 -15.41
CA VAL A 167 14.90 8.07 -14.68
C VAL A 167 14.89 7.69 -13.21
N TYR A 168 13.70 7.61 -12.58
CA TYR A 168 13.58 7.22 -11.18
C TYR A 168 13.98 5.76 -10.94
N HIS A 169 13.53 4.82 -11.79
CA HIS A 169 13.92 3.40 -11.66
C HIS A 169 15.45 3.21 -11.80
N ALA A 170 16.09 3.93 -12.73
CA ALA A 170 17.53 3.88 -12.90
C ALA A 170 18.31 4.45 -11.70
N ALA A 171 17.73 5.38 -10.94
CA ALA A 171 18.38 6.01 -9.77
C ALA A 171 18.19 5.21 -8.47
N ALA A 172 17.13 4.40 -8.35
CA ALA A 172 16.81 3.64 -7.15
C ALA A 172 17.49 2.26 -7.07
N VAL A 173 18.19 1.83 -8.13
CA VAL A 173 18.84 0.49 -8.25
C VAL A 173 20.38 0.59 -8.39
N MET A 174 21.02 1.63 -7.82
CA MET A 174 22.48 1.72 -7.73
C MET A 174 23.03 1.33 -6.36
#